data_AF-A0A952S3B0-F1
#
_entry.id   AF-A0A952S3B0-F1
#
_cell.length_a   1.000
_cell.length_b   1.000
_cell.length_c   1.000
_cell.angle_alpha   90.00
_cell.angle_beta   90.00
_cell.angle_gamma   90.00
#
_symmetry.space_group_name_H-M   'P 1'
#
loop_
_entity.id
_entity.type
_entity.pdbx_description
1 polymer ?
#
loop_
_entity_poly.entity_id
_entity_poly.type
_entity_poly.pdbx_seq_one_letter_code
_entity_poly.pdbx_strand_id
1 'polypeptide(L)'
;MTKRIFIMGFFCLMSSIGCFAQEGDEERLTLPDNVMREVVGRILRYQFKPRQKPATIPLSDSQIKRDWLPEIGNITFELIPDERIAEYEKGVFLFEEIEREGMTYSINVGWGDLDCSATGDTWKFRVSGEKVRLWPTKRHWGRGCGSLGSNPPLIPGLQLGQISPNEISGYEFFGKGKLRDISIGISTRDDMTKMFGGDCQNTCQYDENWSLQAEYISKGLAWTTISGEDKTEYFAKDEFVGKLGSLSLRPMGIVSFNSMAFPDRVFARGINMSIGDAWGADGFEGAVHTSYNIYRDGYGLQYVIYGEETFNNLKNKPEKEKKFSKGELVEIKYVIPASLKNDIYYGLPVKNNE
;
A
#
# COMPACT_ATOMS: atom_id res chain seq x y z
N MET A 1 -13.73 4.02 -77.56
CA MET A 1 -14.96 4.73 -77.16
C MET A 1 -16.01 3.69 -76.77
N THR A 2 -16.43 3.63 -75.51
CA THR A 2 -17.83 3.78 -75.04
C THR A 2 -17.85 3.48 -73.54
N LYS A 3 -18.35 4.44 -72.76
CA LYS A 3 -18.57 4.39 -71.30
C LYS A 3 -19.59 3.30 -70.94
N ARG A 4 -19.41 2.59 -69.82
CA ARG A 4 -20.50 2.25 -68.89
C ARG A 4 -20.00 2.24 -67.44
N ILE A 5 -20.67 3.06 -66.65
CA ILE A 5 -20.57 3.24 -65.20
C ILE A 5 -21.48 2.19 -64.57
N PHE A 6 -21.00 1.45 -63.57
CA PHE A 6 -21.85 0.71 -62.64
C PHE A 6 -21.53 1.19 -61.23
N ILE A 7 -22.47 1.96 -60.68
CA ILE A 7 -22.55 2.33 -59.27
C ILE A 7 -23.24 1.16 -58.59
N MET A 8 -22.56 0.49 -57.66
CA MET A 8 -23.21 -0.44 -56.73
C MET A 8 -22.97 0.11 -55.33
N GLY A 9 -24.03 0.72 -54.79
CA GLY A 9 -24.05 1.29 -53.46
C GLY A 9 -23.96 0.19 -52.41
N PHE A 10 -23.00 0.34 -51.51
CA PHE A 10 -22.90 -0.47 -50.30
C PHE A 10 -23.58 0.34 -49.17
N PHE A 11 -24.78 -0.10 -48.81
CA PHE A 11 -25.56 0.44 -47.70
C PHE A 11 -24.89 0.00 -46.39
N CYS A 12 -24.27 0.94 -45.68
CA CYS A 12 -23.88 0.76 -44.28
C CYS A 12 -25.14 0.72 -43.41
N LEU A 13 -25.60 -0.48 -43.07
CA LEU A 13 -26.43 -0.70 -41.88
C LEU A 13 -25.48 -0.85 -40.67
N MET A 14 -25.22 0.27 -40.01
CA MET A 14 -24.62 0.30 -38.68
C MET A 14 -25.67 -0.14 -37.67
N SER A 15 -25.77 -1.45 -37.45
CA SER A 15 -26.43 -1.99 -36.27
C SER A 15 -25.52 -1.71 -35.07
N SER A 16 -25.85 -0.65 -34.33
CA SER A 16 -25.39 -0.42 -32.97
C SER A 16 -25.90 -1.55 -32.06
N ILE A 17 -25.19 -2.67 -32.06
CA ILE A 17 -25.27 -3.64 -30.97
C ILE A 17 -24.58 -2.94 -29.79
N GLY A 18 -25.39 -2.34 -28.92
CA GLY A 18 -24.95 -2.00 -27.58
C GLY A 18 -24.55 -3.30 -26.90
N CYS A 19 -23.24 -3.54 -26.77
CA CYS A 19 -22.72 -4.46 -25.77
C CYS A 19 -23.13 -3.91 -24.41
N PHE A 20 -24.31 -4.29 -23.94
CA PHE A 20 -24.50 -4.50 -22.52
C PHE A 20 -23.58 -5.66 -22.16
N ALA A 21 -22.39 -5.33 -21.65
CA ALA A 21 -21.63 -6.27 -20.85
C ALA A 21 -22.54 -6.61 -19.66
N GLN A 22 -23.28 -7.71 -19.77
CA GLN A 22 -23.85 -8.35 -18.61
C GLN A 22 -22.65 -8.70 -17.73
N GLU A 23 -22.57 -8.03 -16.60
CA GLU A 23 -21.81 -8.43 -15.42
C GLU A 23 -22.33 -9.83 -15.06
N GLY A 24 -21.81 -10.85 -15.74
CA GLY A 24 -22.08 -12.22 -15.40
C GLY A 24 -21.41 -12.44 -14.06
N ASP A 25 -22.18 -12.91 -13.07
CA ASP A 25 -21.65 -13.47 -11.83
C ASP A 25 -20.49 -14.39 -12.21
N GLU A 26 -19.25 -13.91 -12.05
CA GLU A 26 -18.06 -14.73 -12.24
C GLU A 26 -18.15 -15.80 -11.16
N GLU A 27 -18.55 -17.01 -11.56
CA GLU A 27 -18.67 -18.16 -10.68
C GLU A 27 -17.32 -18.36 -10.00
N ARG A 28 -17.25 -17.97 -8.71
CA ARG A 28 -16.03 -18.06 -7.91
C ARG A 28 -15.43 -19.45 -8.08
N LEU A 29 -14.17 -19.48 -8.51
CA LEU A 29 -13.49 -20.73 -8.83
C LEU A 29 -13.34 -21.61 -7.58
N THR A 30 -14.21 -22.60 -7.41
CA THR A 30 -14.11 -23.56 -6.30
C THR A 30 -13.29 -24.78 -6.67
N LEU A 31 -12.29 -25.12 -5.86
CA LEU A 31 -11.52 -26.36 -5.96
C LEU A 31 -11.99 -27.39 -4.93
N PRO A 32 -11.78 -28.70 -5.17
CA PRO A 32 -12.09 -29.73 -4.19
C PRO A 32 -11.36 -29.54 -2.84
N ASP A 33 -12.06 -29.81 -1.73
CA ASP A 33 -11.56 -29.63 -0.37
C ASP A 33 -10.23 -30.36 -0.09
N ASN A 34 -10.03 -31.55 -0.66
CA ASN A 34 -8.79 -32.31 -0.50
C ASN A 34 -7.59 -31.59 -1.15
N VAL A 35 -7.79 -30.96 -2.30
CA VAL A 35 -6.77 -30.16 -2.99
C VAL A 35 -6.44 -28.92 -2.15
N MET A 36 -7.47 -28.21 -1.66
CA MET A 36 -7.28 -27.01 -0.85
C MET A 36 -6.60 -27.29 0.49
N ARG A 37 -6.98 -28.38 1.17
CA ARG A 37 -6.29 -28.86 2.38
C ARG A 37 -4.80 -29.10 2.13
N GLU A 38 -4.44 -29.70 1.00
CA GLU A 38 -3.02 -29.94 0.66
C GLU A 38 -2.28 -28.63 0.35
N VAL A 39 -2.89 -27.71 -0.42
CA VAL A 39 -2.31 -26.40 -0.75
C VAL A 39 -2.10 -25.56 0.50
N VAL A 40 -3.16 -25.30 1.27
CA VAL A 40 -3.13 -24.51 2.51
C VAL A 40 -2.15 -25.12 3.51
N GLY A 41 -2.25 -26.43 3.73
CA GLY A 41 -1.40 -27.13 4.67
C GLY A 41 0.09 -27.10 4.32
N ARG A 42 0.46 -27.03 3.02
CA ARG A 42 1.86 -26.88 2.60
C ARG A 42 2.35 -25.44 2.71
N ILE A 43 1.53 -24.46 2.32
CA ILE A 43 1.86 -23.04 2.47
C ILE A 43 2.08 -22.69 3.94
N LEU A 44 1.17 -23.08 4.83
CA LEU A 44 1.29 -22.77 6.26
C LEU A 44 2.51 -23.44 6.89
N ARG A 45 2.84 -24.69 6.54
CA ARG A 45 4.09 -25.33 7.02
C ARG A 45 5.36 -24.72 6.42
N TYR A 46 5.25 -24.11 5.24
CA TYR A 46 6.35 -23.36 4.67
C TYR A 46 6.59 -22.06 5.44
N GLN A 47 5.53 -21.26 5.63
CA GLN A 47 5.57 -19.95 6.26
C GLN A 47 5.83 -20.02 7.77
N PHE A 48 5.26 -21.02 8.45
CA PHE A 48 5.35 -21.16 9.89
C PHE A 48 6.14 -22.41 10.28
N LYS A 49 7.13 -22.22 11.15
CA LYS A 49 7.96 -23.29 11.72
C LYS A 49 7.55 -23.56 13.17
N PRO A 50 7.71 -24.80 13.66
CA PRO A 50 7.45 -25.12 15.06
C PRO A 50 8.16 -24.15 16.01
N ARG A 51 7.47 -23.74 17.07
CA ARG A 51 7.99 -22.77 18.05
C ARG A 51 8.30 -23.44 19.39
N GLN A 52 9.15 -22.80 20.20
CA GLN A 52 9.40 -23.26 21.57
C GLN A 52 8.28 -22.87 22.53
N LYS A 53 7.64 -21.72 22.31
CA LYS A 53 6.52 -21.21 23.11
C LYS A 53 5.23 -21.25 22.29
N PRO A 54 4.07 -21.51 22.92
CA PRO A 54 2.77 -21.41 22.27
C PRO A 54 2.57 -20.05 21.59
N ALA A 55 2.06 -20.06 20.37
CA ALA A 55 1.69 -18.86 19.63
C ALA A 55 0.36 -19.08 18.89
N THR A 56 -0.49 -18.06 18.90
CA THR A 56 -1.70 -18.01 18.09
C THR A 56 -1.44 -17.16 16.85
N ILE A 57 -1.82 -17.67 15.68
CA ILE A 57 -1.70 -16.98 14.40
C ILE A 57 -3.12 -16.72 13.88
N PRO A 58 -3.57 -15.45 13.81
CA PRO A 58 -4.87 -15.13 13.24
C PRO A 58 -4.83 -15.30 11.72
N LEU A 59 -5.85 -15.92 11.15
CA LEU A 59 -6.03 -16.23 9.73
C LEU A 59 -7.42 -15.78 9.29
N SER A 60 -7.55 -15.12 8.13
CA SER A 60 -8.87 -14.90 7.53
C SER A 60 -9.54 -16.23 7.18
N ASP A 61 -10.86 -16.31 7.40
CA ASP A 61 -11.66 -17.49 7.06
C ASP A 61 -12.32 -17.41 5.67
N SER A 62 -12.21 -16.28 4.96
CA SER A 62 -12.76 -16.03 3.61
C SER A 62 -12.57 -17.16 2.60
N GLN A 63 -11.39 -17.80 2.62
CA GLN A 63 -10.97 -18.82 1.65
C GLN A 63 -10.43 -20.09 2.31
N ILE A 64 -10.66 -20.28 3.62
CA ILE A 64 -10.04 -21.38 4.37
C ILE A 64 -11.05 -22.02 5.33
N LYS A 65 -11.06 -23.36 5.36
CA LYS A 65 -11.83 -24.13 6.34
C LYS A 65 -10.94 -24.60 7.50
N ARG A 66 -11.53 -24.74 8.69
CA ARG A 66 -10.82 -25.17 9.90
C ARG A 66 -10.14 -26.53 9.75
N ASP A 67 -10.76 -27.46 9.03
CA ASP A 67 -10.23 -28.81 8.77
C ASP A 67 -9.14 -28.84 7.68
N TRP A 68 -8.79 -27.70 7.08
CA TRP A 68 -7.66 -27.55 6.16
C TRP A 68 -6.36 -27.19 6.87
N LEU A 69 -6.45 -26.73 8.12
CA LEU A 69 -5.33 -26.20 8.88
C LEU A 69 -4.40 -27.33 9.33
N PRO A 70 -3.07 -27.22 9.12
CA PRO A 70 -2.13 -28.23 9.55
C PRO A 70 -1.82 -28.10 11.04
N GLU A 71 -1.47 -29.21 11.67
CA GLU A 71 -0.82 -29.20 12.98
C GLU A 71 0.64 -28.78 12.85
N ILE A 72 1.04 -27.77 13.61
CA ILE A 72 2.43 -27.29 13.71
C ILE A 72 2.75 -27.10 15.20
N GLY A 73 3.87 -27.65 15.66
CA GLY A 73 4.23 -27.65 17.09
C GLY A 73 4.21 -26.26 17.72
N ASN A 74 3.42 -26.12 18.80
CA ASN A 74 3.21 -24.87 19.55
C ASN A 74 2.63 -23.71 18.74
N ILE A 75 1.96 -23.98 17.62
CA ILE A 75 1.22 -22.98 16.84
C ILE A 75 -0.24 -23.39 16.80
N THR A 76 -1.12 -22.45 17.18
CA THR A 76 -2.57 -22.56 17.00
C THR A 76 -3.01 -21.54 15.96
N PHE A 77 -3.83 -21.98 15.02
CA PHE A 77 -4.41 -21.14 13.99
C PHE A 77 -5.82 -20.73 14.41
N GLU A 78 -6.07 -19.42 14.49
CA GLU A 78 -7.38 -18.87 14.83
C GLU A 78 -8.01 -18.31 13.55
N LEU A 79 -9.15 -18.87 13.14
CA LEU A 79 -9.90 -18.36 11.99
C LEU A 79 -10.71 -17.14 12.39
N ILE A 80 -10.47 -16.03 11.71
CA ILE A 80 -11.07 -14.72 11.94
C ILE A 80 -12.06 -14.45 10.81
N PRO A 81 -13.36 -14.28 11.14
CA PRO A 81 -14.35 -13.82 10.18
C PRO A 81 -13.96 -12.49 9.56
N ASP A 82 -14.25 -12.32 8.28
CA ASP A 82 -13.89 -11.11 7.52
C ASP A 82 -14.33 -9.82 8.23
N GLU A 83 -15.52 -9.82 8.86
CA GLU A 83 -16.06 -8.66 9.59
C GLU A 83 -15.24 -8.27 10.82
N ARG A 84 -14.42 -9.20 11.34
CA ARG A 84 -13.60 -9.01 12.54
C ARG A 84 -12.13 -8.75 12.24
N ILE A 85 -11.70 -8.84 10.98
CA ILE A 85 -10.29 -8.66 10.62
C ILE A 85 -9.79 -7.27 11.00
N ALA A 86 -10.62 -6.24 10.88
CA ALA A 86 -10.29 -4.87 11.29
C ALA A 86 -10.00 -4.72 12.80
N GLU A 87 -10.45 -5.66 13.64
CA GLU A 87 -10.15 -5.67 15.09
C GLU A 87 -8.70 -6.10 15.40
N TYR A 88 -8.02 -6.75 14.44
CA TYR A 88 -6.67 -7.27 14.64
C TYR A 88 -5.63 -6.23 14.22
N GLU A 89 -5.18 -5.42 15.19
CA GLU A 89 -4.18 -4.34 14.99
C GLU A 89 -2.91 -4.76 14.24
N LYS A 90 -2.54 -6.05 14.30
CA LYS A 90 -1.34 -6.62 13.67
C LYS A 90 -1.59 -7.22 12.29
N GLY A 91 -2.82 -7.07 11.77
CA GLY A 91 -3.32 -7.79 10.61
C GLY A 91 -3.54 -9.27 10.89
N VAL A 92 -4.13 -9.95 9.91
CA VAL A 92 -4.29 -11.40 9.90
C VAL A 92 -3.52 -11.99 8.73
N PHE A 93 -3.26 -13.29 8.78
CA PHE A 93 -2.71 -14.00 7.62
C PHE A 93 -3.84 -14.31 6.64
N LEU A 94 -3.68 -13.91 5.40
CA LEU A 94 -4.72 -13.91 4.37
C LEU A 94 -4.42 -14.96 3.30
N PHE A 95 -5.46 -15.58 2.78
CA PHE A 95 -5.45 -16.32 1.52
C PHE A 95 -6.44 -15.61 0.60
N GLU A 96 -5.96 -14.99 -0.47
CA GLU A 96 -6.84 -14.31 -1.41
C GLU A 96 -7.42 -15.27 -2.45
N GLU A 97 -8.21 -14.72 -3.35
CA GLU A 97 -8.89 -15.44 -4.42
C GLU A 97 -7.95 -16.29 -5.28
N ILE A 98 -8.46 -17.45 -5.68
CA ILE A 98 -7.75 -18.40 -6.54
C ILE A 98 -8.01 -18.01 -7.98
N GLU A 99 -6.96 -17.61 -8.67
CA GLU A 99 -7.01 -17.34 -10.11
C GLU A 99 -6.59 -18.58 -10.89
N ARG A 100 -7.19 -18.78 -12.08
CA ARG A 100 -6.80 -19.86 -13.00
C ARG A 100 -6.29 -19.30 -14.32
N GLU A 101 -5.07 -19.69 -14.66
CA GLU A 101 -4.44 -19.41 -15.96
C GLU A 101 -4.14 -20.74 -16.67
N GLY A 102 -5.07 -21.14 -17.54
CA GLY A 102 -5.02 -22.43 -18.24
C GLY A 102 -5.12 -23.63 -17.27
N MET A 103 -4.01 -24.36 -17.11
CA MET A 103 -3.91 -25.51 -16.20
C MET A 103 -3.24 -25.18 -14.87
N THR A 104 -2.87 -23.92 -14.66
CA THR A 104 -2.16 -23.46 -13.46
C THR A 104 -3.08 -22.59 -12.64
N TYR A 105 -3.06 -22.77 -11.33
CA TYR A 105 -3.75 -21.94 -10.36
C TYR A 105 -2.75 -21.04 -9.66
N SER A 106 -3.15 -19.82 -9.32
CA SER A 106 -2.42 -18.92 -8.43
C SER A 106 -3.25 -18.64 -7.19
N ILE A 107 -2.56 -18.51 -6.05
CA ILE A 107 -3.15 -18.05 -4.81
C ILE A 107 -2.18 -17.07 -4.15
N ASN A 108 -2.69 -15.91 -3.79
CA ASN A 108 -1.96 -14.90 -3.06
C ASN A 108 -2.10 -15.18 -1.56
N VAL A 109 -0.97 -15.24 -0.84
CA VAL A 109 -0.97 -15.42 0.61
C VAL A 109 -0.06 -14.40 1.26
N GLY A 110 -0.44 -13.88 2.42
CA GLY A 110 0.24 -12.70 2.96
C GLY A 110 -0.28 -12.25 4.31
N TRP A 111 0.26 -11.14 4.80
CA TRP A 111 -0.22 -10.46 6.00
C TRP A 111 -0.94 -9.18 5.62
N GLY A 112 -2.05 -8.90 6.29
CA GLY A 112 -2.75 -7.64 6.08
C GLY A 112 -4.14 -7.55 6.70
N ASP A 113 -4.85 -6.51 6.27
CA ASP A 113 -6.30 -6.39 6.35
C ASP A 113 -6.93 -6.68 4.97
N LEU A 114 -8.20 -7.06 4.91
CA LEU A 114 -8.88 -7.36 3.64
C LEU A 114 -9.18 -6.10 2.81
N ASP A 115 -9.33 -4.95 3.47
CA ASP A 115 -9.91 -3.76 2.85
C ASP A 115 -8.85 -2.87 2.18
N CYS A 116 -7.62 -2.83 2.69
CA CYS A 116 -6.69 -1.75 2.38
C CYS A 116 -5.18 -2.02 2.44
N SER A 117 -4.66 -2.99 3.19
CA SER A 117 -3.22 -3.16 3.39
C SER A 117 -2.81 -4.62 3.54
N ALA A 118 -2.62 -5.30 2.42
CA ALA A 118 -2.18 -6.70 2.41
C ALA A 118 -0.99 -6.90 1.48
N THR A 119 0.04 -7.59 1.94
CA THR A 119 1.19 -7.96 1.09
C THR A 119 1.62 -9.39 1.35
N GLY A 120 2.20 -10.02 0.35
CA GLY A 120 2.79 -11.32 0.53
C GLY A 120 3.31 -11.93 -0.75
N ASP A 121 3.27 -13.26 -0.79
CA ASP A 121 3.83 -14.06 -1.88
C ASP A 121 2.70 -14.65 -2.73
N THR A 122 2.89 -14.66 -4.05
CA THR A 122 2.03 -15.44 -4.93
C THR A 122 2.57 -16.86 -5.01
N TRP A 123 1.71 -17.83 -4.74
CA TRP A 123 1.98 -19.24 -4.93
C TRP A 123 1.29 -19.74 -6.20
N LYS A 124 1.96 -20.62 -6.94
CA LYS A 124 1.36 -21.30 -8.10
C LYS A 124 1.27 -22.79 -7.84
N PHE A 125 0.20 -23.40 -8.33
CA PHE A 125 0.04 -24.84 -8.26
C PHE A 125 -0.66 -25.44 -9.49
N ARG A 126 -0.46 -26.73 -9.68
CA ARG A 126 -1.15 -27.55 -10.69
C ARG A 126 -1.72 -28.78 -10.03
N VAL A 127 -2.91 -29.15 -10.47
CA VAL A 127 -3.61 -30.36 -10.05
C VAL A 127 -3.59 -31.36 -11.21
N SER A 128 -3.11 -32.57 -10.95
CA SER A 128 -3.07 -33.66 -11.91
C SER A 128 -3.57 -34.93 -11.24
N GLY A 129 -4.84 -35.27 -11.49
CA GLY A 129 -5.56 -36.24 -10.66
C GLY A 129 -5.63 -35.75 -9.22
N GLU A 130 -5.16 -36.58 -8.28
CA GLU A 130 -5.11 -36.25 -6.84
C GLU A 130 -3.81 -35.56 -6.41
N LYS A 131 -2.86 -35.34 -7.31
CA LYS A 131 -1.55 -34.79 -6.96
C LYS A 131 -1.51 -33.28 -7.14
N VAL A 132 -1.14 -32.58 -6.06
CA VAL A 132 -0.84 -31.13 -6.09
C VAL A 132 0.66 -30.89 -6.23
N ARG A 133 1.06 -30.21 -7.31
CA ARG A 133 2.41 -29.62 -7.43
C ARG A 133 2.30 -28.14 -7.11
N LEU A 134 2.95 -27.70 -6.04
CA LEU A 134 2.86 -26.34 -5.49
C LEU A 134 4.27 -25.73 -5.39
N TRP A 135 4.43 -24.46 -5.78
CA TRP A 135 5.70 -23.74 -5.65
C TRP A 135 5.46 -22.25 -5.39
N PRO A 136 6.33 -21.59 -4.58
CA PRO A 136 6.30 -20.15 -4.44
C PRO A 136 6.81 -19.50 -5.74
N THR A 137 6.26 -18.34 -6.08
CA THR A 137 6.82 -17.51 -7.16
C THR A 137 7.73 -16.44 -6.58
N LYS A 138 8.54 -15.78 -7.43
CA LYS A 138 9.28 -14.56 -7.04
C LYS A 138 8.40 -13.30 -7.12
N ARG A 139 7.11 -13.46 -7.41
CA ARG A 139 6.16 -12.35 -7.52
C ARG A 139 5.60 -12.12 -6.13
N HIS A 140 5.84 -10.93 -5.61
CA HIS A 140 5.13 -10.41 -4.45
C HIS A 140 3.87 -9.72 -4.92
N TRP A 141 2.82 -9.80 -4.11
CA TRP A 141 1.59 -9.06 -4.33
C TRP A 141 1.39 -8.09 -3.18
N GLY A 142 0.64 -7.03 -3.46
CA GLY A 142 0.31 -6.00 -2.49
C GLY A 142 -0.97 -5.27 -2.89
N ARG A 143 -1.94 -5.19 -1.97
CA ARG A 143 -3.02 -4.21 -2.03
C ARG A 143 -2.67 -3.06 -1.09
N GLY A 144 -2.82 -1.85 -1.59
CA GLY A 144 -2.59 -0.64 -0.83
C GLY A 144 -3.63 0.41 -1.19
N CYS A 145 -4.49 0.78 -0.24
CA CYS A 145 -5.32 1.99 -0.32
C CYS A 145 -4.45 3.24 -0.18
N GLY A 146 -3.45 3.47 -1.04
CA GLY A 146 -2.56 4.65 -1.02
C GLY A 146 -1.79 4.90 0.29
N SER A 147 -2.00 4.11 1.34
CA SER A 147 -1.59 4.35 2.70
C SER A 147 -1.13 3.04 3.35
N LEU A 148 0.19 2.99 3.52
CA LEU A 148 0.93 2.27 4.57
C LEU A 148 1.24 0.80 4.24
N GLY A 149 2.54 0.50 4.27
CA GLY A 149 3.12 -0.77 3.87
C GLY A 149 2.99 -1.81 4.98
N SER A 150 2.56 -3.01 4.65
CA SER A 150 2.18 -4.07 5.58
C SER A 150 3.28 -5.12 5.78
N ASN A 151 4.37 -4.72 6.43
CA ASN A 151 5.17 -5.69 7.20
C ASN A 151 4.76 -5.56 8.67
N PRO A 152 4.40 -6.65 9.37
CA PRO A 152 4.12 -6.58 10.79
C PRO A 152 5.37 -6.05 11.52
N PRO A 153 5.22 -5.07 12.42
CA PRO A 153 6.35 -4.48 13.14
C PRO A 153 7.12 -5.57 13.90
N LEU A 154 8.43 -5.69 13.61
CA LEU A 154 9.36 -6.63 14.26
C LEU A 154 9.58 -6.36 15.78
N ILE A 155 8.98 -5.31 16.34
CA ILE A 155 9.09 -4.84 17.72
C ILE A 155 7.65 -4.61 18.24
N PRO A 156 7.31 -5.10 19.45
CA PRO A 156 5.95 -4.96 19.99
C PRO A 156 5.57 -3.50 20.23
N GLY A 157 4.39 -3.10 19.74
CA GLY A 157 3.58 -1.99 20.23
C GLY A 157 4.29 -0.64 20.27
N LEU A 158 4.48 -0.01 19.11
CA LEU A 158 4.91 1.38 19.06
C LEU A 158 3.86 2.24 19.80
N GLN A 159 4.29 3.05 20.76
CA GLN A 159 3.43 4.04 21.42
C GLN A 159 3.52 5.37 20.69
N LEU A 160 2.51 6.22 20.87
CA LEU A 160 2.54 7.57 20.31
C LEU A 160 3.81 8.31 20.75
N GLY A 161 4.45 8.99 19.79
CA GLY A 161 5.71 9.69 20.00
C GLY A 161 6.99 8.85 19.92
N GLN A 162 6.89 7.52 19.86
CA GLN A 162 8.04 6.68 19.53
C GLN A 162 8.32 6.74 18.02
N ILE A 163 9.60 6.62 17.67
CA ILE A 163 10.11 6.75 16.30
C ILE A 163 10.34 5.37 15.69
N SER A 164 10.36 5.30 14.36
CA SER A 164 10.79 4.09 13.69
C SER A 164 12.24 3.74 14.07
N PRO A 165 12.52 2.48 14.45
CA PRO A 165 13.86 1.98 14.70
C PRO A 165 14.63 1.62 13.41
N ASN A 166 14.00 1.77 12.24
CA ASN A 166 14.50 1.25 10.96
C ASN A 166 15.14 2.31 10.08
N GLU A 167 15.53 3.47 10.62
CA GLU A 167 16.28 4.47 9.87
C GLU A 167 17.54 3.82 9.25
N ILE A 168 17.73 4.06 7.95
CA ILE A 168 18.90 3.55 7.23
C ILE A 168 20.15 4.30 7.70
N SER A 169 21.25 3.58 7.85
CA SER A 169 22.57 4.15 8.19
C SER A 169 22.94 5.31 7.25
N GLY A 170 23.29 6.45 7.84
CA GLY A 170 23.57 7.71 7.13
C GLY A 170 22.36 8.64 7.01
N TYR A 171 21.17 8.18 7.38
CA TYR A 171 19.90 8.94 7.32
C TYR A 171 19.13 8.86 8.65
N GLU A 172 19.85 8.77 9.79
CA GLU A 172 19.24 8.71 11.13
C GLU A 172 18.95 10.10 11.70
N PHE A 173 17.82 10.70 11.32
CA PHE A 173 17.42 12.04 11.75
C PHE A 173 16.82 12.05 13.16
N PHE A 174 16.08 11.01 13.54
CA PHE A 174 15.53 10.88 14.90
C PHE A 174 16.45 10.06 15.81
N GLY A 175 17.11 9.02 15.30
CA GLY A 175 17.99 8.17 16.10
C GLY A 175 19.27 8.87 16.56
N LYS A 176 19.83 9.75 15.71
CA LYS A 176 21.11 10.45 16.00
C LYS A 176 21.09 11.95 15.66
N GLY A 177 20.04 12.44 15.00
CA GLY A 177 19.97 13.81 14.50
C GLY A 177 19.31 14.80 15.46
N LYS A 178 19.04 16.01 14.95
CA LYS A 178 18.39 17.10 15.70
C LYS A 178 16.94 16.76 16.06
N LEU A 179 16.29 15.85 15.34
CA LEU A 179 14.89 15.48 15.59
C LEU A 179 14.69 14.50 16.75
N ARG A 180 15.75 14.08 17.45
CA ARG A 180 15.66 13.10 18.55
C ARG A 180 14.66 13.47 19.65
N ASP A 181 14.45 14.76 19.86
CA ASP A 181 13.57 15.30 20.91
C ASP A 181 12.17 15.67 20.36
N ILE A 182 11.92 15.41 19.07
CA ILE A 182 10.63 15.56 18.42
C ILE A 182 9.89 14.22 18.45
N SER A 183 8.59 14.29 18.66
CA SER A 183 7.70 13.13 18.77
C SER A 183 6.46 13.34 17.92
N ILE A 184 6.29 12.50 16.90
CA ILE A 184 5.11 12.52 16.03
C ILE A 184 3.86 12.21 16.88
N GLY A 185 2.81 13.03 16.70
CA GLY A 185 1.57 13.00 17.46
C GLY A 185 1.61 13.73 18.82
N ILE A 186 2.78 14.21 19.25
CA ILE A 186 2.96 14.85 20.58
C ILE A 186 3.50 16.27 20.47
N SER A 187 4.55 16.46 19.67
CA SER A 187 5.22 17.75 19.49
C SER A 187 4.29 18.77 18.84
N THR A 188 4.54 20.04 19.12
CA THR A 188 3.74 21.18 18.66
C THR A 188 4.55 22.11 17.77
N ARG A 189 3.90 23.13 17.19
CA ARG A 189 4.59 24.22 16.48
C ARG A 189 5.65 24.89 17.35
N ASP A 190 5.34 25.14 18.61
CA ASP A 190 6.27 25.78 19.54
C ASP A 190 7.53 24.94 19.75
N ASP A 191 7.41 23.61 19.78
CA ASP A 191 8.57 22.71 19.90
C ASP A 191 9.45 22.80 18.66
N MET A 192 8.83 22.84 17.47
CA MET A 192 9.56 23.04 16.20
C MET A 192 10.22 24.42 16.14
N THR A 193 9.54 25.48 16.56
CA THR A 193 10.07 26.84 16.61
C THR A 193 11.23 26.97 17.59
N LYS A 194 11.19 26.31 18.75
CA LYS A 194 12.32 26.26 19.69
C LYS A 194 13.55 25.60 19.07
N MET A 195 13.35 24.58 18.24
CA MET A 195 14.43 23.80 17.63
C MET A 195 15.03 24.45 16.38
N PHE A 196 14.20 25.06 15.53
CA PHE A 196 14.60 25.57 14.21
C PHE A 196 14.48 27.10 14.07
N GLY A 197 14.02 27.80 15.11
CA GLY A 197 13.86 29.26 15.12
C GLY A 197 12.47 29.75 14.67
N GLY A 198 12.22 31.05 14.86
CA GLY A 198 10.94 31.72 14.57
C GLY A 198 10.48 31.66 13.12
N ASP A 199 11.43 31.49 12.19
CA ASP A 199 11.16 31.48 10.75
C ASP A 199 10.63 30.11 10.27
N CYS A 200 10.73 29.08 11.13
CA CYS A 200 10.22 27.75 10.89
C CYS A 200 8.72 27.69 11.18
N GLN A 201 7.90 27.91 10.14
CA GLN A 201 6.44 27.72 10.22
C GLN A 201 6.02 26.30 9.85
N ASN A 202 6.15 25.96 8.56
CA ASN A 202 5.85 24.64 8.02
C ASN A 202 7.04 24.03 7.28
N THR A 203 7.86 24.86 6.64
CA THR A 203 9.09 24.43 5.96
C THR A 203 10.28 25.08 6.64
N CYS A 204 11.26 24.29 7.03
CA CYS A 204 12.39 24.71 7.84
C CYS A 204 13.68 24.17 7.24
N GLN A 205 14.78 24.91 7.39
CA GLN A 205 16.08 24.38 7.04
C GLN A 205 16.53 23.43 8.15
N TYR A 206 16.76 22.15 7.84
CA TYR A 206 17.25 21.19 8.84
C TYR A 206 18.76 21.36 9.03
N ASP A 207 19.50 21.33 7.93
CA ASP A 207 20.93 21.64 7.81
C ASP A 207 21.24 22.10 6.37
N GLU A 208 22.51 22.22 5.98
CA GLU A 208 22.90 22.67 4.63
C GLU A 208 22.46 21.74 3.48
N ASN A 209 22.14 20.47 3.78
CA ASN A 209 21.81 19.44 2.80
C ASN A 209 20.33 19.07 2.79
N TRP A 210 19.59 19.41 3.86
CA TRP A 210 18.22 18.97 4.06
C TRP A 210 17.27 20.10 4.41
N SER A 211 16.11 20.05 3.76
CA SER A 211 14.93 20.82 4.17
C SER A 211 13.93 19.90 4.88
N LEU A 212 13.19 20.49 5.81
CA LEU A 212 12.20 19.85 6.66
C LEU A 212 10.83 20.43 6.34
N GLN A 213 9.81 19.61 6.19
CA GLN A 213 8.42 20.05 6.11
C GLN A 213 7.61 19.37 7.21
N ALA A 214 6.99 20.15 8.09
CA ALA A 214 6.13 19.69 9.17
C ALA A 214 4.66 19.91 8.81
N GLU A 215 3.84 18.88 9.02
CA GLU A 215 2.39 18.96 8.88
C GLU A 215 1.74 18.72 10.25
N TYR A 216 0.82 19.60 10.63
CA TYR A 216 0.13 19.53 11.91
C TYR A 216 -1.29 19.05 11.73
N ILE A 217 -1.76 18.28 12.70
CA ILE A 217 -3.13 17.78 12.75
C ILE A 217 -4.07 18.98 12.84
N SER A 218 -4.95 19.13 11.85
CA SER A 218 -5.93 20.19 11.80
C SER A 218 -7.25 19.75 12.43
N LYS A 219 -8.04 20.73 12.87
CA LYS A 219 -9.44 20.49 13.21
C LYS A 219 -10.25 20.31 11.92
N GLY A 220 -11.14 19.33 11.91
CA GLY A 220 -12.04 19.05 10.79
C GLY A 220 -11.89 17.64 10.25
N LEU A 221 -12.46 17.42 9.06
CA LEU A 221 -12.40 16.16 8.35
C LEU A 221 -10.96 15.85 7.95
N ALA A 222 -10.41 14.75 8.46
CA ALA A 222 -9.05 14.30 8.17
C ALA A 222 -9.03 13.41 6.93
N TRP A 223 -9.88 12.38 6.90
CA TRP A 223 -10.10 11.55 5.71
C TRP A 223 -11.48 10.88 5.76
N THR A 224 -11.84 10.29 4.63
CA THR A 224 -13.07 9.51 4.47
C THR A 224 -12.70 8.10 4.03
N THR A 225 -13.34 7.09 4.59
CA THR A 225 -13.32 5.73 4.05
C THR A 225 -14.68 5.38 3.47
N ILE A 226 -14.69 4.58 2.42
CA ILE A 226 -15.90 4.07 1.78
C ILE A 226 -15.75 2.55 1.73
N SER A 227 -16.74 1.83 2.27
CA SER A 227 -16.83 0.37 2.19
C SER A 227 -18.23 0.01 1.71
N GLY A 228 -18.36 -0.45 0.47
CA GLY A 228 -19.67 -0.58 -0.19
C GLY A 228 -20.40 0.76 -0.28
N GLU A 229 -21.62 0.82 0.26
CA GLU A 229 -22.44 2.04 0.36
C GLU A 229 -22.17 2.85 1.63
N ASP A 230 -21.41 2.28 2.59
CA ASP A 230 -21.12 2.91 3.86
C ASP A 230 -19.96 3.90 3.74
N LYS A 231 -20.20 5.13 4.18
CA LYS A 231 -19.21 6.19 4.24
C LYS A 231 -18.90 6.53 5.69
N THR A 232 -17.63 6.53 6.07
CA THR A 232 -17.17 6.98 7.39
C THR A 232 -16.23 8.16 7.25
N GLU A 233 -16.52 9.23 7.96
CA GLU A 233 -15.71 10.45 8.03
C GLU A 233 -14.89 10.47 9.32
N TYR A 234 -13.58 10.65 9.22
CA TYR A 234 -12.66 10.63 10.36
C TYR A 234 -12.24 12.04 10.76
N PHE A 235 -12.30 12.31 12.06
CA PHE A 235 -11.98 13.61 12.66
C PHE A 235 -10.92 13.43 13.73
N ALA A 236 -10.03 14.41 13.87
CA ALA A 236 -9.05 14.41 14.96
C ALA A 236 -9.76 14.67 16.31
N LYS A 237 -9.34 13.96 17.37
CA LYS A 237 -9.75 14.30 18.74
C LYS A 237 -9.11 15.63 19.14
N ASP A 238 -9.82 16.43 19.94
CA ASP A 238 -9.45 17.82 20.21
C ASP A 238 -8.06 17.96 20.86
N GLU A 239 -7.65 17.00 21.69
CA GLU A 239 -6.35 16.98 22.36
C GLU A 239 -5.16 16.81 21.39
N PHE A 240 -5.40 16.33 20.16
CA PHE A 240 -4.39 16.15 19.13
C PHE A 240 -4.36 17.28 18.10
N VAL A 241 -5.33 18.20 18.11
CA VAL A 241 -5.33 19.35 17.19
C VAL A 241 -4.11 20.24 17.47
N GLY A 242 -3.38 20.58 16.41
CA GLY A 242 -2.14 21.35 16.47
C GLY A 242 -0.89 20.55 16.82
N LYS A 243 -1.02 19.23 17.06
CA LYS A 243 0.13 18.32 17.22
C LYS A 243 0.72 17.95 15.85
N LEU A 244 1.99 17.60 15.84
CA LEU A 244 2.74 17.22 14.65
C LEU A 244 2.20 15.89 14.09
N GLY A 245 1.56 15.91 12.93
CA GLY A 245 0.98 14.71 12.31
C GLY A 245 1.94 14.00 11.36
N SER A 246 2.77 14.76 10.65
CA SER A 246 3.84 14.21 9.83
C SER A 246 5.03 15.14 9.68
N LEU A 247 6.16 14.58 9.27
CA LEU A 247 7.39 15.29 9.00
C LEU A 247 8.06 14.68 7.77
N SER A 248 8.42 15.51 6.80
CA SER A 248 9.13 15.11 5.59
C SER A 248 10.49 15.80 5.52
N LEU A 249 11.56 15.03 5.30
CA LEU A 249 12.89 15.52 4.96
C LEU A 249 13.13 15.39 3.47
N ARG A 250 13.53 16.49 2.84
CA ARG A 250 13.83 16.55 1.41
C ARG A 250 15.27 16.97 1.19
N PRO A 251 16.05 16.19 0.42
CA PRO A 251 17.41 16.57 0.11
C PRO A 251 17.40 17.81 -0.79
N MET A 252 18.34 18.72 -0.55
CA MET A 252 18.55 19.91 -1.37
C MET A 252 19.53 19.68 -2.52
N GLY A 253 20.25 18.55 -2.47
CA GLY A 253 21.11 18.05 -3.54
C GLY A 253 20.69 16.65 -3.99
N ILE A 254 21.41 16.12 -4.98
CA ILE A 254 21.15 14.78 -5.52
C ILE A 254 21.63 13.73 -4.52
N VAL A 255 20.72 12.82 -4.15
CA VAL A 255 21.03 11.67 -3.31
C VAL A 255 20.58 10.40 -4.03
N SER A 256 21.54 9.55 -4.41
CA SER A 256 21.27 8.31 -5.15
C SER A 256 21.03 7.13 -4.22
N PHE A 257 19.90 6.45 -4.41
CA PHE A 257 19.51 5.21 -3.72
C PHE A 257 19.58 3.99 -4.66
N ASN A 258 20.19 4.11 -5.84
CA ASN A 258 20.28 3.02 -6.83
C ASN A 258 20.94 1.74 -6.30
N SER A 259 21.87 1.85 -5.35
CA SER A 259 22.56 0.71 -4.72
C SER A 259 22.01 0.34 -3.34
N MET A 260 20.97 1.03 -2.88
CA MET A 260 20.44 0.84 -1.53
C MET A 260 19.53 -0.39 -1.48
N ALA A 261 19.86 -1.33 -0.60
CA ALA A 261 19.04 -2.51 -0.35
C ALA A 261 18.10 -2.23 0.83
N PHE A 262 16.80 -2.21 0.57
CA PHE A 262 15.78 -2.17 1.62
C PHE A 262 15.48 -3.60 2.07
N PRO A 263 15.59 -3.93 3.36
CA PRO A 263 15.24 -5.26 3.83
C PRO A 263 13.74 -5.54 3.63
N ASP A 264 13.40 -6.51 2.77
CA ASP A 264 12.00 -6.80 2.38
C ASP A 264 11.10 -7.19 3.57
N ARG A 265 11.69 -7.70 4.67
CA ARG A 265 10.96 -8.05 5.91
C ARG A 265 10.65 -6.84 6.80
N VAL A 266 11.26 -5.69 6.52
CA VAL A 266 11.12 -4.46 7.30
C VAL A 266 10.32 -3.45 6.50
N PHE A 267 10.68 -3.26 5.24
CA PHE A 267 10.05 -2.29 4.35
C PHE A 267 9.21 -3.00 3.30
N ALA A 268 7.91 -2.69 3.28
CA ALA A 268 7.05 -3.04 2.17
C ALA A 268 7.25 -2.03 1.04
N ARG A 269 7.34 -2.55 -0.18
CA ARG A 269 7.51 -1.75 -1.40
C ARG A 269 6.16 -1.50 -2.05
N GLY A 270 5.82 -0.23 -2.25
CA GLY A 270 4.73 0.22 -3.09
C GLY A 270 5.22 1.02 -4.29
N ILE A 271 4.34 1.21 -5.27
CA ILE A 271 4.56 2.14 -6.38
C ILE A 271 3.43 3.15 -6.33
N ASN A 272 3.76 4.43 -6.21
CA ASN A 272 2.79 5.50 -6.42
C ASN A 272 2.98 6.07 -7.81
N MET A 273 1.89 6.29 -8.51
CA MET A 273 1.86 7.02 -9.76
C MET A 273 1.16 8.35 -9.53
N SER A 274 1.80 9.42 -9.96
CA SER A 274 1.16 10.73 -10.08
C SER A 274 0.92 10.99 -11.55
N ILE A 275 -0.31 11.37 -11.89
CA ILE A 275 -0.60 11.98 -13.18
C ILE A 275 -0.33 13.47 -12.99
N GLY A 276 0.76 13.96 -13.58
CA GLY A 276 1.09 15.38 -13.60
C GLY A 276 0.16 16.16 -14.54
N ASP A 277 0.43 17.47 -14.66
CA ASP A 277 -0.31 18.41 -15.51
C ASP A 277 -0.69 17.78 -16.86
N ALA A 278 -1.98 17.65 -17.12
CA ALA A 278 -2.50 17.30 -18.44
C ALA A 278 -2.71 18.59 -19.24
N TRP A 279 -2.20 18.62 -20.47
CA TRP A 279 -2.19 19.83 -21.31
C TRP A 279 -3.13 19.73 -22.51
N GLY A 280 -3.72 18.54 -22.73
CA GLY A 280 -4.66 18.23 -23.80
C GLY A 280 -6.08 18.70 -23.55
N ALA A 281 -6.82 18.93 -24.64
CA ALA A 281 -8.26 19.25 -24.60
C ALA A 281 -9.11 18.09 -24.03
N ASP A 282 -8.58 16.87 -24.00
CA ASP A 282 -9.20 15.67 -23.44
C ASP A 282 -8.78 15.36 -21.98
N GLY A 283 -7.89 16.18 -21.40
CA GLY A 283 -7.38 15.97 -20.04
C GLY A 283 -6.34 14.83 -19.91
N PHE A 284 -5.86 14.26 -21.02
CA PHE A 284 -4.85 13.17 -20.99
C PHE A 284 -3.69 13.37 -21.98
N GLU A 285 -3.87 14.15 -23.05
CA GLU A 285 -2.77 14.46 -23.97
C GLU A 285 -1.67 15.28 -23.25
N GLY A 286 -0.42 14.80 -23.30
CA GLY A 286 0.71 15.43 -22.63
C GLY A 286 0.80 15.17 -21.12
N ALA A 287 -0.08 14.32 -20.55
CA ALA A 287 0.02 13.91 -19.15
C ALA A 287 1.37 13.23 -18.89
N VAL A 288 2.08 13.74 -17.88
CA VAL A 288 3.34 13.15 -17.40
C VAL A 288 3.00 12.19 -16.29
N HIS A 289 3.21 10.90 -16.53
CA HIS A 289 3.09 9.90 -15.49
C HIS A 289 4.42 9.80 -14.77
N THR A 290 4.49 10.35 -13.56
CA THR A 290 5.66 10.19 -12.70
C THR A 290 5.40 9.02 -11.75
N SER A 291 6.31 8.04 -11.74
CA SER A 291 6.27 6.93 -10.80
C SER A 291 7.29 7.12 -9.69
N TYR A 292 6.91 6.68 -8.49
CA TYR A 292 7.74 6.69 -7.30
C TYR A 292 7.75 5.30 -6.69
N ASN A 293 8.94 4.77 -6.40
CA ASN A 293 9.10 3.61 -5.55
C ASN A 293 9.04 4.07 -4.10
N ILE A 294 8.12 3.51 -3.32
CA ILE A 294 7.95 3.86 -1.93
C ILE A 294 8.26 2.66 -1.07
N TYR A 295 9.19 2.83 -0.14
CA TYR A 295 9.55 1.81 0.85
C TYR A 295 9.06 2.28 2.21
N ARG A 296 8.09 1.57 2.80
CA ARG A 296 7.48 1.96 4.08
C ARG A 296 7.61 0.82 5.09
N ASP A 297 7.86 1.17 6.34
CA ASP A 297 7.75 0.20 7.44
C ASP A 297 6.42 0.32 8.19
N GLY A 298 6.20 -0.59 9.13
CA GLY A 298 5.02 -0.60 10.00
C GLY A 298 5.03 0.49 11.10
N TYR A 299 6.08 1.32 11.19
CA TYR A 299 6.26 2.35 12.22
C TYR A 299 6.13 3.77 11.67
N GLY A 300 5.64 3.93 10.44
CA GLY A 300 5.42 5.23 9.84
C GLY A 300 6.66 5.87 9.24
N LEU A 301 7.77 5.14 9.05
CA LEU A 301 8.91 5.61 8.26
C LEU A 301 8.73 5.20 6.79
N GLN A 302 8.97 6.16 5.91
CA GLN A 302 8.82 6.01 4.46
C GLN A 302 9.99 6.66 3.71
N TYR A 303 10.54 5.93 2.74
CA TYR A 303 11.47 6.45 1.74
C TYR A 303 10.78 6.54 0.40
N VAL A 304 10.78 7.72 -0.22
CA VAL A 304 10.22 7.97 -1.55
C VAL A 304 11.36 8.15 -2.53
N ILE A 305 11.47 7.22 -3.47
CA ILE A 305 12.53 7.18 -4.47
C ILE A 305 11.91 7.38 -5.84
N TYR A 306 12.46 8.31 -6.60
CA TYR A 306 12.01 8.59 -7.95
C TYR A 306 12.19 7.35 -8.84
N GLY A 307 11.12 6.91 -9.49
CA GLY A 307 11.12 5.79 -10.43
C GLY A 307 11.46 6.28 -11.82
N GLU A 308 10.43 6.53 -12.60
CA GLU A 308 10.53 7.00 -13.98
C GLU A 308 9.35 7.89 -14.35
N GLU A 309 9.59 8.75 -15.33
CA GLU A 309 8.56 9.53 -16.01
C GLU A 309 8.23 8.87 -17.34
N THR A 310 6.97 8.51 -17.53
CA THR A 310 6.43 8.10 -18.83
C THR A 310 5.58 9.23 -19.40
N PHE A 311 5.86 9.58 -20.66
CA PHE A 311 5.17 10.64 -21.38
C PHE A 311 4.17 10.00 -22.36
N ASN A 312 2.88 10.30 -22.20
CA ASN A 312 1.90 9.98 -23.23
C ASN A 312 1.97 11.07 -24.31
N ASN A 313 2.38 10.68 -25.52
CA ASN A 313 2.67 11.53 -26.68
C ASN A 313 3.89 12.47 -26.55
N LEU A 314 5.03 12.01 -27.10
CA LEU A 314 6.33 12.70 -27.16
C LEU A 314 6.38 13.96 -28.04
N LYS A 315 5.29 14.36 -28.71
CA LYS A 315 5.37 15.36 -29.79
C LYS A 315 5.74 16.77 -29.30
N ASN A 316 5.44 17.11 -28.05
CA ASN A 316 5.72 18.43 -27.48
C ASN A 316 6.24 18.29 -26.06
N LYS A 317 7.40 17.64 -25.84
CA LYS A 317 8.04 17.65 -24.53
C LYS A 317 8.56 19.07 -24.26
N PRO A 318 8.00 19.86 -23.34
CA PRO A 318 8.68 21.08 -22.91
C PRO A 318 10.03 20.66 -22.29
N GLU A 319 11.09 21.39 -22.59
CA GLU A 319 12.36 21.32 -21.85
C GLU A 319 12.14 21.84 -20.42
N LYS A 320 11.34 21.14 -19.62
CA LYS A 320 11.36 21.32 -18.17
C LYS A 320 12.63 20.66 -17.65
N GLU A 321 13.37 21.38 -16.81
CA GLU A 321 14.50 20.83 -16.07
C GLU A 321 14.04 19.56 -15.35
N LYS A 322 14.62 18.43 -15.74
CA LYS A 322 14.37 17.15 -15.11
C LYS A 322 14.84 17.25 -13.65
N LYS A 323 13.89 17.34 -12.72
CA LYS A 323 14.18 17.59 -11.30
C LYS A 323 14.83 16.39 -10.60
N PHE A 324 14.53 15.17 -11.06
CA PHE A 324 15.07 13.93 -10.49
C PHE A 324 15.38 12.88 -11.56
N SER A 325 16.38 12.03 -11.31
CA SER A 325 16.69 10.82 -12.08
C SER A 325 16.27 9.55 -11.35
N LYS A 326 16.11 8.46 -12.12
CA LYS A 326 15.73 7.14 -11.59
C LYS A 326 16.65 6.72 -10.45
N GLY A 327 16.04 6.36 -9.34
CA GLY A 327 16.73 5.95 -8.11
C GLY A 327 17.19 7.09 -7.22
N GLU A 328 16.88 8.35 -7.53
CA GLU A 328 17.16 9.47 -6.62
C GLU A 328 16.12 9.56 -5.51
N LEU A 329 16.58 9.84 -4.30
CA LEU A 329 15.72 10.07 -3.13
C LEU A 329 14.98 11.40 -3.30
N VAL A 330 13.66 11.34 -3.18
CA VAL A 330 12.78 12.51 -3.22
C VAL A 330 12.48 13.02 -1.82
N GLU A 331 12.12 12.12 -0.91
CA GLU A 331 11.85 12.46 0.49
C GLU A 331 11.96 11.25 1.43
N ILE A 332 12.27 11.55 2.69
CA ILE A 332 12.13 10.64 3.83
C ILE A 332 11.00 11.17 4.70
N LYS A 333 9.94 10.40 4.86
CA LYS A 333 8.72 10.82 5.56
C LYS A 333 8.49 10.01 6.82
N TYR A 334 8.10 10.70 7.88
CA TYR A 334 7.70 10.18 9.17
C TYR A 334 6.24 10.53 9.38
N VAL A 335 5.38 9.53 9.57
CA VAL A 335 3.94 9.71 9.77
C VAL A 335 3.47 8.97 11.01
N ILE A 336 2.31 9.34 11.52
CA ILE A 336 1.57 8.53 12.49
C ILE A 336 1.35 7.13 11.88
N PRO A 337 1.82 6.05 12.53
CA PRO A 337 1.57 4.67 12.09
C PRO A 337 0.07 4.37 11.98
N ALA A 338 -0.32 3.49 11.05
CA ALA A 338 -1.71 3.08 10.87
C ALA A 338 -2.34 2.60 12.19
N SER A 339 -1.60 1.77 12.93
CA SER A 339 -2.04 1.19 14.20
C SER A 339 -2.36 2.23 15.28
N LEU A 340 -1.83 3.45 15.17
CA LEU A 340 -2.05 4.54 16.14
C LEU A 340 -3.08 5.56 15.67
N LYS A 341 -3.67 5.39 14.48
CA LYS A 341 -4.67 6.35 13.99
C LYS A 341 -5.92 6.38 14.87
N ASN A 342 -6.39 5.25 15.37
CA ASN A 342 -7.59 5.21 16.23
C ASN A 342 -7.37 5.87 17.61
N ASP A 343 -6.11 5.99 18.04
CA ASP A 343 -5.77 6.75 19.25
C ASP A 343 -5.95 8.26 19.04
N ILE A 344 -5.82 8.73 17.81
CA ILE A 344 -5.80 10.16 17.46
C ILE A 344 -7.10 10.63 16.82
N TYR A 345 -7.76 9.75 16.07
CA TYR A 345 -8.93 10.06 15.26
C TYR A 345 -10.13 9.22 15.68
N TYR A 346 -11.32 9.74 15.48
CA TYR A 346 -12.58 9.01 15.63
C TYR A 346 -13.37 9.06 14.32
N GLY A 347 -14.03 7.96 13.99
CA GLY A 347 -14.89 7.85 12.80
C GLY A 347 -16.35 8.18 13.12
N LEU A 348 -17.00 8.92 12.24
CA LEU A 348 -18.43 9.17 12.26
C LEU A 348 -19.06 8.59 10.99
N PRO A 349 -20.03 7.66 11.10
CA PRO A 349 -20.74 7.17 9.92
C PRO A 349 -21.60 8.29 9.33
N VAL A 350 -21.53 8.45 8.01
CA VAL A 350 -22.35 9.40 7.26
C VAL A 350 -23.62 8.67 6.84
N LYS A 351 -24.76 9.07 7.42
CA LYS A 351 -26.06 8.54 6.98
C LYS A 351 -26.40 9.11 5.61
N ASN A 352 -26.64 8.25 4.63
CA ASN A 352 -27.27 8.65 3.38
C ASN A 352 -28.71 9.05 3.73
N ASN A 353 -29.00 10.35 3.70
CA ASN A 353 -30.37 10.84 3.77
C ASN A 353 -30.98 10.61 2.37
N GLU A 354 -31.76 9.53 2.24
CA GLU A 354 -32.66 9.32 1.10
C GLU A 354 -33.75 10.39 1.03
#